data_AF-A0A9D5NYR0-F1
#
_entry.id   AF-A0A9D5NYR0-F1
#
_cell.length_a   1.000
_cell.length_b   1.000
_cell.length_c   1.000
_cell.angle_alpha   90.00
_cell.angle_beta   90.00
_cell.angle_gamma   90.00
#
_symmetry.space_group_name_H-M   'P 1'
#
loop_
_entity.id
_entity.type
_entity.pdbx_description
1 polymer ?
#
loop_
_entity_poly.entity_id
_entity_poly.type
_entity_poly.pdbx_seq_one_letter_code
_entity_poly.pdbx_strand_id
1 'polypeptide(L)'
;MKRDRANYSYYNYLKTYGIGGSKKALRNENGDLIIPLAITMGITELIPVDDHQTEKEYQRAWSKSLKVIKETGDDAVLAKLFKQDRRQRVWPSLWGKLGKYTNKPETLHRYYLVNSCRYVNHPNESTDTVRQLWDGRNHRIAENLAELIKANPYQRNILIVGAGHVISVKEMLKQIYPELQVKLMFDE
;
A
#
# COMPACT_ATOMS: atom_id res chain seq x y z
N MET A 1 23.82 -0.86 9.47
CA MET A 1 23.21 -2.08 8.94
C MET A 1 21.71 -1.85 8.80
N LYS A 2 21.20 -1.73 7.56
CA LYS A 2 19.76 -1.56 7.27
C LYS A 2 19.08 -2.86 7.72
N ARG A 3 18.17 -2.82 8.70
CA ARG A 3 17.55 -4.05 9.23
C ARG A 3 16.67 -4.66 8.14
N ASP A 4 16.93 -5.90 7.77
CA ASP A 4 16.12 -6.67 6.84
C ASP A 4 14.81 -7.10 7.51
N ARG A 5 13.86 -6.16 7.58
CA ARG A 5 12.56 -6.36 8.22
C ARG A 5 11.71 -7.38 7.47
N ALA A 6 11.81 -7.42 6.14
CA ALA A 6 11.00 -8.31 5.32
C ALA A 6 11.36 -9.77 5.61
N ASN A 7 12.64 -10.13 5.52
CA ASN A 7 13.08 -11.49 5.83
C ASN A 7 12.98 -11.80 7.33
N TYR A 8 13.25 -10.85 8.23
CA TYR A 8 13.01 -11.06 9.65
C TYR A 8 11.55 -11.43 9.94
N SER A 9 10.58 -10.71 9.37
CA SER A 9 9.16 -11.03 9.51
C SER A 9 8.79 -12.37 8.86
N TYR A 10 9.35 -12.68 7.69
CA TYR A 10 9.15 -13.96 7.00
C TYR A 10 9.60 -15.16 7.83
N TYR A 11 10.86 -15.14 8.29
CA TYR A 11 11.41 -16.23 9.09
C TYR A 11 10.79 -16.32 10.48
N ASN A 12 10.39 -15.19 11.08
CA ASN A 12 9.64 -15.21 12.34
C ASN A 12 8.24 -15.84 12.16
N TYR A 13 7.57 -15.60 11.03
CA TYR A 13 6.32 -16.28 10.69
C TYR A 13 6.54 -17.78 10.50
N LEU A 14 7.55 -18.19 9.74
CA LEU A 14 7.88 -19.61 9.52
C LEU A 14 8.23 -20.33 10.83
N LYS A 15 8.97 -19.66 11.72
CA LYS A 15 9.25 -20.19 13.07
C LYS A 15 7.98 -20.44 13.87
N THR A 16 6.95 -19.60 13.68
CA THR A 16 5.70 -19.64 14.46
C THR A 16 4.69 -20.63 13.88
N TYR A 17 4.55 -20.67 12.56
CA TYR A 17 3.46 -21.40 11.88
C TYR A 17 3.94 -22.52 10.95
N GLY A 18 5.25 -22.60 10.69
CA GLY A 18 5.83 -23.51 9.70
C GLY A 18 5.38 -23.19 8.27
N ILE A 19 5.72 -24.10 7.35
CA ILE A 19 5.32 -24.00 5.94
C ILE A 19 3.81 -24.19 5.73
N GLY A 20 3.10 -24.77 6.71
CA GLY A 20 1.64 -24.93 6.68
C GLY A 20 0.86 -23.62 6.86
N GLY A 21 1.53 -22.55 7.30
CA GLY A 21 0.94 -21.25 7.53
C GLY A 21 -0.03 -21.19 8.72
N SER A 22 -0.47 -19.98 9.05
CA SER A 22 -1.43 -19.77 10.13
C SER A 22 -2.81 -20.34 9.75
N LYS A 23 -3.41 -21.11 10.66
CA LYS A 23 -4.80 -21.61 10.51
C LYS A 23 -5.85 -20.51 10.66
N LYS A 24 -5.47 -19.34 11.19
CA LYS A 24 -6.37 -18.20 11.44
C LYS A 24 -5.80 -16.94 10.81
N ALA A 25 -6.67 -16.06 10.31
CA ALA A 25 -6.26 -14.77 9.78
C ALA A 25 -5.56 -13.93 10.87
N LEU A 26 -4.35 -13.48 10.55
CA LEU A 26 -3.50 -12.60 11.37
C LEU A 26 -3.86 -11.12 11.19
N ARG A 27 -4.82 -10.82 10.31
CA ARG A 27 -5.38 -9.49 10.04
C ARG A 27 -4.33 -8.49 9.54
N ASN A 28 -3.33 -8.98 8.81
CA ASN A 28 -2.32 -8.15 8.16
C ASN A 28 -1.88 -8.78 6.83
N GLU A 29 -1.60 -7.94 5.84
CA GLU A 29 -1.27 -8.35 4.46
C GLU A 29 -0.07 -9.29 4.39
N ASN A 30 0.96 -9.05 5.21
CA ASN A 30 2.16 -9.89 5.24
C ASN A 30 1.82 -11.32 5.64
N GLY A 31 1.15 -11.49 6.79
CA GLY A 31 0.84 -12.81 7.35
C GLY A 31 -0.27 -13.56 6.61
N ASP A 32 -1.22 -12.85 6.01
CA ASP A 32 -2.40 -13.46 5.40
C ASP A 32 -2.28 -13.66 3.87
N LEU A 33 -1.35 -12.97 3.21
CA LEU A 33 -1.19 -13.03 1.76
C LEU A 33 0.26 -13.22 1.31
N ILE A 34 1.14 -12.26 1.63
CA ILE A 34 2.50 -12.22 1.05
C ILE A 34 3.31 -13.44 1.46
N ILE A 35 3.34 -13.76 2.75
CA ILE A 35 4.14 -14.87 3.28
C ILE A 35 3.57 -16.23 2.82
N PRO A 36 2.25 -16.52 2.93
CA PRO A 36 1.67 -17.73 2.35
C PRO A 36 1.95 -17.90 0.85
N LEU A 37 1.88 -16.81 0.07
CA LEU A 37 2.19 -16.85 -1.36
C LEU A 37 3.66 -17.18 -1.60
N ALA A 38 4.58 -16.52 -0.88
CA ALA A 38 6.01 -16.79 -0.98
C ALA A 38 6.33 -18.26 -0.67
N ILE A 39 5.75 -18.83 0.39
CA ILE A 39 5.88 -20.24 0.74
C ILE A 39 5.38 -21.14 -0.40
N THR A 40 4.18 -20.85 -0.92
CA THR A 40 3.56 -21.62 -2.01
C THR A 40 4.41 -21.61 -3.29
N MET A 41 5.09 -20.49 -3.55
CA MET A 41 5.98 -20.31 -4.70
C MET A 41 7.41 -20.81 -4.46
N GLY A 42 7.73 -21.32 -3.27
CA GLY A 42 9.09 -21.73 -2.92
C GLY A 42 10.09 -20.56 -2.81
N ILE A 43 9.60 -19.34 -2.60
CA ILE A 43 10.44 -18.15 -2.42
C ILE A 43 11.03 -18.18 -1.02
N THR A 44 12.36 -18.16 -0.94
CA THR A 44 13.11 -18.19 0.34
C THR A 44 13.58 -16.82 0.79
N GLU A 45 13.48 -15.80 -0.07
CA GLU A 45 13.94 -14.45 0.22
C GLU A 45 12.93 -13.43 -0.28
N LEU A 46 12.52 -12.52 0.60
CA LEU A 46 11.65 -11.39 0.27
C LEU A 46 12.50 -10.15 0.02
N ILE A 47 12.22 -9.45 -1.08
CA ILE A 47 12.92 -8.22 -1.43
C ILE A 47 12.05 -7.02 -1.00
N PRO A 48 12.47 -6.21 -0.02
CA PRO A 48 11.70 -5.02 0.39
C PRO A 48 11.84 -3.91 -0.64
N VAL A 49 10.71 -3.43 -1.17
CA VAL A 49 10.66 -2.27 -2.09
C VAL A 49 10.43 -0.94 -1.36
N ASP A 50 9.94 -0.98 -0.13
CA ASP A 50 9.66 0.19 0.70
C ASP A 50 10.63 0.26 1.88
N ASP A 51 11.26 1.41 2.06
CA ASP A 51 12.27 1.63 3.10
C ASP A 51 11.69 2.17 4.42
N HIS A 52 10.41 2.58 4.43
CA HIS A 52 9.70 3.16 5.57
C HIS A 52 10.46 4.30 6.28
N GLN A 53 11.41 4.96 5.61
CA GLN A 53 12.29 5.94 6.25
C GLN A 53 11.51 7.13 6.83
N THR A 54 10.47 7.56 6.12
CA THR A 54 9.65 8.73 6.46
C THR A 54 8.32 8.37 7.14
N GLU A 55 8.16 7.12 7.61
CA GLU A 55 6.89 6.65 8.18
C GLU A 55 6.51 7.46 9.42
N LYS A 56 7.47 7.73 10.32
CA LYS A 56 7.18 8.47 11.57
C LYS A 56 6.77 9.91 11.29
N GLU A 57 7.45 10.55 10.34
CA GLU A 57 7.17 11.90 9.87
C GLU A 57 5.78 11.95 9.23
N TYR A 58 5.45 10.97 8.38
CA TYR A 58 4.13 10.84 7.77
C TYR A 58 3.04 10.70 8.83
N GLN A 59 3.19 9.79 9.81
CA GLN A 59 2.19 9.61 10.88
C GLN A 59 2.00 10.88 11.73
N ARG A 60 3.08 11.63 11.99
CA ARG A 60 3.01 12.93 12.67
C ARG A 60 2.28 13.97 11.83
N ALA A 61 2.60 14.09 10.55
CA ALA A 61 1.95 15.01 9.62
C ALA A 61 0.46 14.68 9.49
N TRP A 62 0.12 13.40 9.37
CA TRP A 62 -1.26 12.92 9.33
C TRP A 62 -2.02 13.26 10.61
N SER A 63 -1.41 13.04 11.77
CA SER A 63 -2.04 13.40 13.06
C SER A 63 -2.29 14.91 13.20
N LYS A 64 -1.40 15.74 12.64
CA LYS A 64 -1.59 17.20 12.60
C LYS A 64 -2.70 17.57 11.62
N SER A 65 -2.71 17.00 10.42
CA SER A 65 -3.73 17.30 9.41
C SER A 65 -5.14 16.97 9.92
N LEU A 66 -5.31 15.87 10.66
CA LEU A 66 -6.59 15.51 11.30
C LEU A 66 -7.12 16.55 12.29
N LYS A 67 -6.27 17.42 12.85
CA LYS A 67 -6.71 18.52 13.71
C LYS A 67 -7.19 19.70 12.86
N VAL A 68 -6.41 20.08 11.85
CA VAL A 68 -6.69 21.24 10.99
C VAL A 68 -7.92 21.02 10.12
N ILE A 69 -8.14 19.82 9.57
CA ILE A 69 -9.31 19.54 8.71
C ILE A 69 -10.64 19.67 9.45
N LYS A 70 -10.65 19.59 10.78
CA LYS A 70 -11.86 19.81 11.59
C LYS A 70 -12.25 21.29 11.63
N GLU A 71 -11.26 22.16 11.58
CA GLU A 71 -11.46 23.62 11.57
C GLU A 71 -11.97 24.09 10.20
N THR A 72 -11.58 23.39 9.12
CA THR A 72 -12.02 23.70 7.74
C THR A 72 -13.28 22.95 7.29
N GLY A 73 -13.77 21.98 8.08
CA GLY A 73 -14.90 21.12 7.73
C GLY A 73 -14.58 20.00 6.71
N ASP A 74 -13.31 19.83 6.33
CA ASP A 74 -12.87 18.75 5.45
C ASP A 74 -12.91 17.36 6.14
N ASP A 75 -13.04 17.32 7.47
CA ASP A 75 -13.29 16.09 8.22
C ASP A 75 -14.63 15.42 7.83
N ALA A 76 -15.63 16.20 7.43
CA ALA A 76 -16.89 15.67 6.90
C ALA A 76 -16.69 14.92 5.58
N VAL A 77 -15.78 15.40 4.72
CA VAL A 77 -15.41 14.72 3.46
C VAL A 77 -14.71 13.40 3.78
N LEU A 78 -13.73 13.42 4.70
CA LEU A 78 -13.05 12.21 5.16
C LEU A 78 -14.02 11.18 5.74
N ALA A 79 -14.94 11.61 6.61
CA ALA A 79 -15.94 10.76 7.21
C ALA A 79 -16.87 10.12 6.16
N LYS A 80 -17.25 10.88 5.12
CA LYS A 80 -18.04 10.35 3.99
C LYS A 80 -17.29 9.25 3.24
N LEU A 81 -16.00 9.45 2.95
CA LEU A 81 -15.16 8.44 2.29
C LEU A 81 -15.05 7.16 3.14
N PHE A 82 -14.78 7.27 4.44
CA PHE A 82 -14.73 6.10 5.32
C PHE A 82 -16.07 5.39 5.48
N LYS A 83 -17.18 6.14 5.58
CA LYS A 83 -18.53 5.56 5.65
C LYS A 83 -18.87 4.80 4.36
N GLN A 84 -18.49 5.35 3.21
CA GLN A 84 -18.67 4.69 1.92
C GLN A 84 -17.84 3.40 1.85
N ASP A 85 -16.56 3.43 2.24
CA ASP A 85 -15.71 2.23 2.27
C ASP A 85 -16.27 1.15 3.17
N ARG A 86 -16.62 1.52 4.41
CA ARG A 86 -17.21 0.58 5.36
C ARG A 86 -18.45 -0.11 4.79
N ARG A 87 -19.38 0.66 4.22
CA ARG A 87 -20.63 0.12 3.65
C ARG A 87 -20.37 -0.81 2.46
N GLN A 88 -19.51 -0.38 1.54
CA GLN A 88 -19.25 -1.13 0.33
C GLN A 88 -18.40 -2.38 0.58
N ARG A 89 -17.61 -2.41 1.66
CA ARG A 89 -16.78 -3.55 2.06
C ARG A 89 -17.56 -4.68 2.75
N VAL A 90 -18.65 -4.36 3.46
CA VAL A 90 -19.43 -5.35 4.23
C VAL A 90 -19.91 -6.50 3.36
N TRP A 91 -20.56 -6.21 2.23
CA TRP A 91 -21.07 -7.24 1.32
C TRP A 91 -19.96 -8.12 0.74
N PRO A 92 -18.90 -7.59 0.11
CA PRO A 92 -17.75 -8.38 -0.33
C PRO A 92 -17.14 -9.25 0.77
N SER A 93 -17.03 -8.75 2.00
CA SER A 93 -16.49 -9.53 3.12
C SER A 93 -17.34 -10.75 3.46
N LEU A 94 -18.67 -10.60 3.50
CA LEU A 94 -19.59 -11.71 3.79
C LEU A 94 -19.56 -12.80 2.72
N TRP A 95 -19.21 -12.44 1.48
CA TRP A 95 -19.20 -13.36 0.33
C TRP A 95 -17.78 -13.82 -0.06
N GLY A 96 -16.77 -13.58 0.78
CA GLY A 96 -15.37 -13.97 0.50
C GLY A 96 -14.77 -13.24 -0.71
N LYS A 97 -15.36 -12.13 -1.16
CA LYS A 97 -14.94 -11.32 -2.32
C LYS A 97 -14.22 -10.04 -1.91
N LEU A 98 -13.71 -9.96 -0.68
CA LEU A 98 -13.06 -8.76 -0.15
C LEU A 98 -11.85 -8.34 -1.01
N GLY A 99 -10.98 -9.28 -1.39
CA GLY A 99 -9.83 -8.98 -2.25
C GLY A 99 -10.23 -8.39 -3.61
N LYS A 100 -11.34 -8.87 -4.20
CA LYS A 100 -11.90 -8.28 -5.42
C LYS A 100 -12.38 -6.85 -5.16
N TYR A 101 -13.09 -6.60 -4.07
CA TYR A 101 -13.52 -5.23 -3.75
C TYR A 101 -12.34 -4.27 -3.53
N THR A 102 -11.32 -4.70 -2.78
CA THR A 102 -10.16 -3.87 -2.43
C THR A 102 -9.37 -3.45 -3.67
N ASN A 103 -9.20 -4.34 -4.65
CA ASN A 103 -8.42 -4.03 -5.85
C ASN A 103 -9.21 -3.26 -6.93
N LYS A 104 -10.52 -3.00 -6.76
CA LYS A 104 -11.32 -2.20 -7.71
C LYS A 104 -10.74 -0.78 -7.88
N PRO A 105 -10.75 -0.20 -9.10
CA PRO A 105 -10.25 1.15 -9.33
C PRO A 105 -10.85 2.21 -8.40
N GLU A 106 -12.15 2.16 -8.11
CA GLU A 106 -12.81 3.15 -7.24
C GLU A 106 -12.36 3.02 -5.78
N THR A 107 -12.10 1.79 -5.34
CA THR A 107 -11.60 1.50 -3.99
C THR A 107 -10.15 1.96 -3.85
N LEU A 108 -9.31 1.61 -4.83
CA LEU A 108 -7.92 2.07 -4.89
C LEU A 108 -7.85 3.60 -4.91
N HIS A 109 -8.69 4.26 -5.70
CA HIS A 109 -8.75 5.72 -5.77
C HIS A 109 -9.15 6.34 -4.43
N ARG A 110 -10.10 5.74 -3.72
CA ARG A 110 -10.48 6.20 -2.38
C ARG A 110 -9.32 6.10 -1.38
N TYR A 111 -8.61 4.97 -1.36
CA TYR A 111 -7.43 4.82 -0.51
C TYR A 111 -6.32 5.80 -0.88
N TYR A 112 -6.10 6.03 -2.17
CA TYR A 112 -5.19 7.05 -2.67
C TYR A 112 -5.57 8.44 -2.14
N LEU A 113 -6.83 8.87 -2.31
CA LEU A 113 -7.30 10.18 -1.86
C LEU A 113 -7.11 10.37 -0.36
N VAL A 114 -7.53 9.38 0.44
CA VAL A 114 -7.40 9.41 1.90
C VAL A 114 -5.92 9.46 2.28
N ASN A 115 -5.12 8.46 1.91
CA ASN A 115 -3.74 8.37 2.39
C ASN A 115 -2.83 9.50 1.88
N SER A 116 -3.13 10.08 0.72
CA SER A 116 -2.40 11.25 0.21
C SER A 116 -2.95 12.59 0.68
N CYS A 117 -4.02 12.65 1.49
CA CYS A 117 -4.69 13.90 1.87
C CYS A 117 -5.23 14.72 0.69
N ARG A 118 -5.54 14.07 -0.44
CA ARG A 118 -6.06 14.73 -1.65
C ARG A 118 -7.58 14.92 -1.67
N TYR A 119 -8.29 14.43 -0.66
CA TYR A 119 -9.72 14.71 -0.48
C TYR A 119 -10.02 16.10 0.09
N VAL A 120 -9.02 16.80 0.60
CA VAL A 120 -9.16 18.09 1.29
C VAL A 120 -9.46 19.20 0.28
N ASN A 121 -10.54 19.96 0.51
CA ASN A 121 -10.90 21.12 -0.31
C ASN A 121 -10.19 22.41 0.10
N HIS A 122 -9.69 22.49 1.34
CA HIS A 122 -8.93 23.62 1.86
C HIS A 122 -7.49 23.22 2.22
N PRO A 123 -6.58 23.12 1.23
CA PRO A 123 -5.18 22.81 1.49
C PRO A 123 -4.54 23.79 2.46
N ASN A 124 -3.68 23.25 3.32
CA ASN A 124 -2.83 23.99 4.24
C ASN A 124 -1.49 23.26 4.41
N GLU A 125 -0.57 23.89 5.13
CA GLU A 125 0.78 23.38 5.36
C GLU A 125 0.79 21.93 5.90
N SER A 126 -0.11 21.60 6.83
CA SER A 126 -0.18 20.25 7.40
C SER A 126 -0.64 19.21 6.38
N THR A 127 -1.64 19.54 5.55
CA THR A 127 -2.13 18.64 4.51
C THR A 127 -1.13 18.51 3.35
N ASP A 128 -0.41 19.59 3.02
CA ASP A 128 0.61 19.57 1.97
C ASP A 128 1.86 18.80 2.40
N THR A 129 2.23 18.87 3.68
CA THR A 129 3.28 18.02 4.25
C THR A 129 2.94 16.54 4.11
N VAL A 130 1.68 16.15 4.36
CA VAL A 130 1.25 14.75 4.12
C VAL A 130 1.42 14.37 2.66
N ARG A 131 0.95 15.23 1.74
CA ARG A 131 1.05 14.99 0.29
C ARG A 131 2.49 14.78 -0.14
N GLN A 132 3.39 15.66 0.27
CA GLN A 132 4.82 15.59 -0.04
C GLN A 132 5.48 14.31 0.49
N LEU A 133 5.20 13.94 1.74
CA LEU A 133 5.73 12.72 2.35
C LEU A 133 5.18 11.46 1.66
N TRP A 134 3.90 11.47 1.28
CA TRP A 134 3.26 10.39 0.56
C TRP A 134 3.88 10.22 -0.84
N ASP A 135 3.96 11.30 -1.61
CA ASP A 135 4.52 11.28 -2.97
C ASP A 135 5.99 10.87 -2.96
N GLY A 136 6.79 11.43 -2.04
CA GLY A 136 8.20 11.07 -1.89
C GLY A 136 8.41 9.60 -1.54
N ARG A 137 7.55 9.01 -0.69
CA ARG A 137 7.61 7.56 -0.40
C ARG A 137 7.28 6.72 -1.64
N ASN A 138 6.24 7.09 -2.39
CA ASN A 138 5.86 6.34 -3.59
C ASN A 138 6.89 6.48 -4.72
N HIS A 139 7.56 7.62 -4.82
CA HIS A 139 8.70 7.80 -5.73
C HIS A 139 9.82 6.81 -5.41
N ARG A 140 10.24 6.73 -4.14
CA ARG A 140 11.28 5.77 -3.71
C ARG A 140 10.86 4.32 -3.94
N ILE A 141 9.60 3.96 -3.70
CA ILE A 141 9.08 2.62 -4.01
C ILE A 141 9.22 2.34 -5.51
N ALA A 142 8.85 3.29 -6.37
CA ALA A 142 8.94 3.14 -7.82
C ALA A 142 10.39 3.00 -8.31
N GLU A 143 11.31 3.83 -7.80
CA GLU A 143 12.76 3.72 -8.06
C GLU A 143 13.32 2.36 -7.66
N ASN A 144 13.10 1.97 -6.39
CA ASN A 144 13.58 0.68 -5.88
C ASN A 144 13.04 -0.49 -6.71
N LEU A 145 11.75 -0.45 -7.08
CA LEU A 145 11.15 -1.49 -7.92
C LEU A 145 11.78 -1.55 -9.31
N ALA A 146 11.96 -0.40 -9.97
CA ALA A 146 12.51 -0.36 -11.31
C ALA A 146 13.98 -0.82 -11.34
N GLU A 147 14.78 -0.44 -10.35
CA GLU A 147 16.14 -0.95 -10.18
C GLU A 147 16.16 -2.46 -10.04
N LEU A 148 15.27 -3.02 -9.20
CA LEU A 148 15.14 -4.47 -9.03
C LEU A 148 14.73 -5.17 -10.32
N ILE A 149 13.77 -4.62 -11.07
CA ILE A 149 13.36 -5.18 -12.36
C ILE A 149 14.53 -5.19 -13.34
N LYS A 150 15.29 -4.09 -13.44
CA LYS A 150 16.42 -3.95 -14.37
C LYS A 150 17.62 -4.82 -14.01
N ALA A 151 17.82 -5.07 -12.71
CA ALA A 151 18.91 -5.90 -12.21
C ALA A 151 18.65 -7.41 -12.36
N ASN A 152 17.43 -7.82 -12.72
CA ASN A 152 17.04 -9.22 -12.77
C ASN A 152 16.55 -9.63 -14.17
N PRO A 153 16.73 -10.89 -14.59
CA PRO A 153 16.30 -11.37 -15.90
C PRO A 153 14.78 -11.67 -15.96
N TYR A 154 14.01 -11.31 -14.92
CA TYR A 154 12.60 -11.67 -14.82
C TYR A 154 11.73 -10.87 -15.80
N GLN A 155 11.06 -11.58 -16.70
CA GLN A 155 10.13 -10.97 -17.67
C GLN A 155 8.83 -10.47 -17.04
N ARG A 156 8.43 -11.03 -15.88
CA ARG A 156 7.19 -10.68 -15.17
C ARG A 156 7.46 -10.57 -13.69
N ASN A 157 6.98 -9.48 -13.10
CA ASN A 157 7.15 -9.17 -11.69
C ASN A 157 5.77 -8.91 -11.09
N ILE A 158 5.50 -9.47 -9.91
CA ILE A 158 4.25 -9.22 -9.17
C ILE A 158 4.60 -8.35 -7.98
N LEU A 159 4.04 -7.14 -7.95
CA LEU A 159 4.11 -6.26 -6.80
C LEU A 159 2.84 -6.40 -5.96
N ILE A 160 3.00 -6.71 -4.68
CA ILE A 160 1.94 -6.61 -3.67
C ILE A 160 2.27 -5.41 -2.80
N VAL A 161 1.34 -4.46 -2.72
CA VAL A 161 1.52 -3.23 -1.94
C VAL A 161 0.16 -2.78 -1.41
N GLY A 162 0.17 -2.08 -0.28
CA GLY A 162 -1.04 -1.53 0.31
C GLY A 162 -1.85 -0.69 -0.69
N ALA A 163 -3.17 -0.90 -0.70
CA ALA A 163 -4.09 -0.37 -1.71
C ALA A 163 -3.95 1.13 -2.04
N GLY A 164 -3.60 1.97 -1.05
CA GLY A 164 -3.41 3.41 -1.30
C GLY A 164 -2.21 3.73 -2.19
N HIS A 165 -1.17 2.90 -2.20
CA HIS A 165 0.05 3.11 -2.98
C HIS A 165 -0.11 2.74 -4.46
N VAL A 166 -1.04 1.85 -4.80
CA VAL A 166 -1.17 1.27 -6.14
C VAL A 166 -1.23 2.34 -7.24
N ILE A 167 -2.08 3.36 -7.06
CA ILE A 167 -2.22 4.45 -8.04
C ILE A 167 -0.94 5.29 -8.11
N SER A 168 -0.42 5.74 -6.96
CA SER A 168 0.79 6.55 -6.91
C SER A 168 1.99 5.84 -7.56
N VAL A 169 2.20 4.56 -7.25
CA VAL A 169 3.30 3.78 -7.82
C VAL A 169 3.10 3.58 -9.32
N LYS A 170 1.89 3.28 -9.80
CA LYS A 170 1.59 3.17 -11.24
C LYS A 170 1.93 4.46 -11.99
N GLU A 171 1.46 5.61 -11.48
CA GLU A 171 1.71 6.90 -12.11
C GLU A 171 3.20 7.28 -12.04
N MET A 172 3.87 7.05 -10.91
CA MET A 172 5.31 7.29 -10.79
C MET A 172 6.10 6.44 -11.78
N LEU A 173 5.90 5.12 -11.81
CA LEU A 173 6.58 4.24 -12.77
C LEU A 173 6.37 4.69 -14.21
N LYS A 174 5.15 5.09 -14.59
CA LYS A 174 4.87 5.61 -15.93
C LYS A 174 5.64 6.90 -16.24
N GLN A 175 5.86 7.75 -15.24
CA GLN A 175 6.59 9.01 -15.39
C GLN A 175 8.11 8.81 -15.46
N ILE A 176 8.69 8.03 -14.54
CA ILE A 176 10.15 7.89 -14.41
C ILE A 176 10.73 6.68 -15.16
N TYR A 177 9.91 5.69 -15.51
CA TYR A 177 10.29 4.49 -16.26
C TYR A 177 9.21 4.07 -17.28
N PRO A 178 8.97 4.89 -18.31
CA PRO A 178 7.89 4.66 -19.29
C PRO A 178 8.05 3.35 -20.10
N GLU A 179 9.25 2.75 -20.11
CA GLU A 179 9.52 1.45 -20.70
C GLU A 179 8.88 0.28 -19.92
N LEU A 180 8.52 0.48 -18.65
CA LEU A 180 7.90 -0.53 -17.82
C LEU A 180 6.38 -0.57 -18.05
N GLN A 181 5.90 -1.69 -18.58
CA GLN A 181 4.46 -1.92 -18.71
C GLN A 181 3.87 -2.31 -17.35
N VAL A 182 3.04 -1.43 -16.78
CA VAL A 182 2.32 -1.69 -15.52
C VAL A 182 0.87 -2.09 -15.83
N LYS A 183 0.47 -3.28 -15.38
CA LYS A 183 -0.92 -3.75 -15.39
C LYS A 183 -1.41 -3.91 -13.96
N LEU A 184 -2.56 -3.32 -13.64
CA LEU A 184 -3.24 -3.58 -12.37
C LEU A 184 -3.99 -4.91 -12.45
N MET A 185 -4.23 -5.55 -11.31
CA MET A 185 -4.96 -6.83 -11.23
C MET A 185 -6.37 -6.77 -11.85
N PHE A 186 -6.94 -5.57 -11.94
CA PHE A 186 -8.26 -5.31 -12.50
C PHE A 186 -8.25 -4.74 -13.92
N ASP A 187 -7.07 -4.52 -14.51
CA ASP A 187 -6.96 -4.15 -15.92
C ASP A 187 -7.25 -5.41 -16.78
N GLU A 188 -8.14 -5.31 -17.76
CA GLU A 188 -8.45 -6.38 -18.72
C GLU A 188 -7.27 -6.69 -19.68
#